data_AF-A0A1A0JZP2-F1
#
_entry.id   AF-A0A1A0JZP2-F1
#
_cell.length_a   1.000
_cell.length_b   1.000
_cell.length_c   1.000
_cell.angle_alpha   90.00
_cell.angle_beta   90.00
_cell.angle_gamma   90.00
#
_symmetry.space_group_name_H-M   'P 1'
#
loop_
_entity.id
_entity.type
_entity.pdbx_description
1 polymer ?
#
loop_
_entity_poly.entity_id
_entity_poly.type
_entity_poly.pdbx_seq_one_letter_code
_entity_poly.pdbx_strand_id
1 'polypeptide(L)'
;MCLLTYYPAGAAIDTRALRFGAEANPDGHGFAIVTGGRIITGHGMKAHTVIATFARTRAEHPDGPALFHSRYATRGAIDLSNCHPFRLGGDARTVLAHNGTLPKRVHPRAYDRRSDTRIAAEDYLPGQPFGPIDTVAGARGLAGWLGTSKLVILTVDPAYAHTAYLFGERAGQWVGGIWYSNRSYLPPDQRWLVRRRTVCGYCLDRDLERTSRYCRACGWCFHCHSALSHCTCLSTPPRPAPTAAPAPGLT
;
A
#
# COMPACT_ATOMS: atom_id res chain seq x y z
N MET A 1 -3.34 -3.01 -4.39
CA MET A 1 -3.81 -1.90 -3.54
C MET A 1 -2.99 -1.95 -2.28
N CYS A 2 -2.25 -0.89 -1.97
CA CYS A 2 -1.27 -0.82 -0.88
C CYS A 2 -1.81 -1.36 0.46
N LEU A 3 -0.93 -1.69 1.40
CA LEU A 3 -1.29 -1.84 2.80
C LEU A 3 -0.78 -0.64 3.59
N LEU A 4 -1.71 0.17 4.08
CA LEU A 4 -1.48 1.15 5.15
C LEU A 4 -1.96 0.57 6.48
N THR A 5 -1.09 0.60 7.49
CA THR A 5 -1.37 0.14 8.85
C THR A 5 -1.13 1.28 9.82
N TYR A 6 -2.04 1.50 10.75
CA TYR A 6 -1.90 2.48 11.83
C TYR A 6 -1.84 1.76 13.18
N TYR A 7 -0.91 2.21 14.02
CA TYR A 7 -0.65 1.72 15.35
C TYR A 7 -0.88 2.87 16.34
N PRO A 8 -1.94 2.81 17.17
CA PRO A 8 -2.07 3.70 18.33
C PRO A 8 -0.85 3.63 19.25
N ALA A 9 -0.70 4.61 20.15
CA ALA A 9 0.27 4.54 21.24
C ALA A 9 0.17 3.21 22.01
N GLY A 10 1.32 2.61 22.32
CA GLY A 10 1.41 1.34 23.06
C GLY A 10 1.00 0.08 22.27
N ALA A 11 0.41 0.21 21.07
CA ALA A 11 0.04 -0.95 20.28
C ALA A 11 1.28 -1.76 19.86
N ALA A 12 1.26 -3.05 20.18
CA ALA A 12 2.31 -4.00 19.78
C ALA A 12 2.26 -4.23 18.27
N ILE A 13 3.44 -4.41 17.66
CA ILE A 13 3.53 -4.73 16.24
C ILE A 13 3.23 -6.20 16.00
N ASP A 14 2.51 -6.51 14.91
CA ASP A 14 2.44 -7.86 14.36
C ASP A 14 3.38 -7.96 13.15
N THR A 15 4.58 -8.47 13.38
CA THR A 15 5.60 -8.62 12.32
C THR A 15 5.19 -9.61 11.23
N ARG A 16 4.34 -10.60 11.55
CA ARG A 16 3.80 -11.52 10.54
C ARG A 16 2.83 -10.80 9.63
N ALA A 17 1.93 -10.00 10.20
CA ALA A 17 0.99 -9.17 9.46
C ALA A 17 1.72 -8.16 8.54
N LEU A 18 2.81 -7.56 9.02
CA LEU A 18 3.68 -6.69 8.20
C LEU A 18 4.32 -7.43 7.04
N ARG A 19 4.87 -8.63 7.28
CA ARG A 19 5.47 -9.47 6.22
C ARG A 19 4.43 -9.84 5.17
N PHE A 20 3.27 -10.30 5.60
CA PHE A 20 2.15 -10.62 4.71
C PHE A 20 1.75 -9.41 3.86
N GLY A 21 1.63 -8.23 4.49
CA GLY A 21 1.37 -6.98 3.80
C GLY A 21 2.42 -6.64 2.74
N ALA A 22 3.70 -6.81 3.07
CA ALA A 22 4.81 -6.53 2.17
C ALA A 22 4.89 -7.52 0.99
N GLU A 23 4.64 -8.81 1.21
CA GLU A 23 4.55 -9.82 0.15
C GLU A 23 3.44 -9.48 -0.86
N ALA A 24 2.31 -8.95 -0.37
CA ALA A 24 1.20 -8.54 -1.22
C ALA A 24 1.45 -7.21 -1.97
N ASN A 25 2.38 -6.40 -1.47
CA ASN A 25 2.62 -5.02 -1.89
C ASN A 25 4.14 -4.74 -1.93
N PRO A 26 4.84 -5.24 -2.97
CA PRO A 26 6.30 -5.35 -2.96
C PRO A 26 7.05 -4.09 -3.46
N ASP A 27 6.34 -3.02 -3.85
CA ASP A 27 6.90 -1.91 -4.64
C ASP A 27 7.49 -0.78 -3.78
N GLY A 28 7.84 -1.08 -2.53
CA GLY A 28 8.44 -0.15 -1.59
C GLY A 28 7.71 -0.11 -0.24
N HIS A 29 8.47 0.19 0.81
CA HIS A 29 7.96 0.18 2.19
C HIS A 29 8.45 1.40 2.94
N GLY A 30 7.70 1.78 3.97
CA GLY A 30 8.17 2.80 4.90
C GLY A 30 7.28 2.92 6.12
N PHE A 31 7.76 3.68 7.10
CA PHE A 31 7.09 3.86 8.38
C PHE A 31 7.26 5.28 8.90
N ALA A 32 6.40 5.66 9.84
CA ALA A 32 6.59 6.82 10.69
C ALA A 32 6.20 6.51 12.14
N ILE A 33 6.93 7.09 13.09
CA ILE A 33 6.67 6.99 14.53
C ILE A 33 6.76 8.39 15.13
N VAL A 34 5.69 8.84 15.78
CA VAL A 34 5.70 10.07 16.58
C VAL A 34 6.45 9.78 17.88
N THR A 35 7.39 10.63 18.27
CA THR A 35 8.12 10.48 19.54
C THR A 35 8.76 11.81 19.93
N GLY A 36 8.67 12.19 21.21
CA GLY A 36 9.40 13.35 21.76
C GLY A 36 9.30 14.63 20.93
N GLY A 37 8.10 14.97 20.42
CA GLY A 37 7.88 16.18 19.62
C GLY A 37 8.45 16.15 18.20
N ARG A 38 8.88 14.98 17.69
CA ARG A 38 9.34 14.77 16.31
C ARG A 38 8.72 13.52 15.69
N ILE A 39 8.93 13.34 14.39
CA ILE A 39 8.51 12.13 13.66
C ILE A 39 9.76 11.43 13.11
N ILE A 40 9.98 10.20 13.54
CA ILE A 40 11.00 9.33 12.94
C ILE A 40 10.37 8.69 11.71
N THR A 41 11.07 8.73 10.57
CA THR A 41 10.65 8.09 9.33
C THR A 41 11.73 7.16 8.82
N GLY A 42 11.34 6.12 8.08
CA GLY A 42 12.26 5.26 7.38
C GLY A 42 11.58 4.64 6.16
N HIS A 43 12.36 4.47 5.08
CA HIS A 43 11.88 3.95 3.80
C HIS A 43 12.86 2.94 3.23
N GLY A 44 12.38 2.05 2.37
CA GLY A 44 13.25 1.12 1.67
C GLY A 44 12.52 0.21 0.70
N MET A 45 13.28 -0.32 -0.26
CA MET A 45 12.78 -1.29 -1.25
C MET A 45 12.85 -2.73 -0.76
N LYS A 46 13.55 -2.99 0.36
CA LYS A 46 13.71 -4.33 0.95
C LYS A 46 12.82 -4.48 2.18
N ALA A 47 11.69 -5.17 2.02
CA ALA A 47 10.70 -5.38 3.07
C ALA A 47 11.30 -5.80 4.42
N HIS A 48 12.13 -6.85 4.44
CA HIS A 48 12.70 -7.39 5.67
C HIS A 48 13.55 -6.35 6.43
N THR A 49 14.33 -5.52 5.71
CA THR A 49 15.16 -4.47 6.30
C THR A 49 14.30 -3.38 6.94
N VAL A 50 13.25 -2.93 6.24
CA VAL A 50 12.36 -1.87 6.70
C VAL A 50 11.51 -2.34 7.87
N ILE A 51 10.99 -3.57 7.83
CA ILE A 51 10.22 -4.18 8.93
C ILE A 51 11.10 -4.34 10.17
N ALA A 52 12.33 -4.85 10.03
CA ALA A 52 13.25 -5.00 11.16
C ALA A 52 13.61 -3.64 11.79
N THR A 53 13.83 -2.62 10.94
CA THR A 53 14.10 -1.26 11.40
C THR A 53 12.89 -0.67 12.13
N PHE A 54 11.69 -0.78 11.54
CA PHE A 54 10.46 -0.33 12.18
C PHE A 54 10.25 -1.02 13.53
N ALA A 55 10.44 -2.33 13.60
CA ALA A 55 10.25 -3.10 14.83
C ALA A 55 11.17 -2.63 15.96
N ARG A 56 12.46 -2.43 15.66
CA ARG A 56 13.43 -1.91 16.62
C ARG A 56 13.08 -0.49 17.07
N THR A 57 12.86 0.42 16.13
CA THR A 57 12.54 1.82 16.45
C THR A 57 11.21 1.95 17.20
N ARG A 58 10.24 1.08 16.93
CA ARG A 58 8.98 1.03 17.66
C ARG A 58 9.15 0.52 19.09
N ALA A 59 10.03 -0.43 19.33
CA ALA A 59 10.35 -0.90 20.68
C ALA A 59 11.04 0.19 21.52
N GLU A 60 11.87 1.03 20.89
CA GLU A 60 12.51 2.19 21.54
C GLU A 60 11.53 3.35 21.79
N HIS A 61 10.42 3.41 21.04
CA HIS A 61 9.44 4.49 21.08
C HIS A 61 7.99 3.96 21.07
N PRO A 62 7.57 3.24 22.13
CA PRO A 62 6.25 2.61 22.18
C PRO A 62 5.11 3.62 22.36
N ASP A 63 5.38 4.77 22.96
CA ASP A 63 4.33 5.67 23.50
C ASP A 63 3.66 6.59 22.48
N GLY A 64 4.24 6.77 21.30
CA GLY A 64 3.62 7.61 20.26
C GLY A 64 2.80 6.79 19.27
N PRO A 65 1.90 7.41 18.49
CA PRO A 65 1.28 6.74 17.35
C PRO A 65 2.31 6.47 16.22
N ALA A 66 2.04 5.45 15.42
CA ALA A 66 2.88 5.07 14.29
C ALA A 66 2.05 4.58 13.09
N LEU A 67 2.69 4.55 11.92
CA LEU A 67 2.16 3.90 10.72
C LEU A 67 3.23 3.07 10.03
N PHE A 68 2.79 2.07 9.28
CA PHE A 68 3.62 1.32 8.33
C PHE A 68 2.86 1.21 7.00
N HIS A 69 3.58 1.39 5.89
CA HIS A 69 3.04 1.32 4.55
C HIS A 69 3.84 0.34 3.69
N SER A 70 3.13 -0.55 2.99
CA SER A 70 3.68 -1.35 1.89
C SER A 70 2.98 -0.96 0.60
N ARG A 71 3.75 -0.50 -0.38
CA ARG A 71 3.27 0.08 -1.62
C ARG A 71 3.03 -0.99 -2.67
N TYR A 72 1.92 -0.84 -3.37
CA TYR A 72 1.67 -1.50 -4.63
C TYR A 72 1.51 -0.41 -5.69
N ALA A 73 2.47 -0.30 -6.60
CA ALA A 73 2.58 0.82 -7.52
C ALA A 73 1.52 0.73 -8.63
N THR A 74 0.46 1.54 -8.50
CA THR A 74 -0.54 1.74 -9.56
C THR A 74 -0.20 2.94 -10.46
N ARG A 75 0.52 3.93 -9.91
CA ARG A 75 0.99 5.15 -10.57
C ARG A 75 2.34 5.57 -10.00
N GLY A 76 3.14 6.24 -10.82
CA GLY A 76 4.50 6.66 -10.49
C GLY A 76 5.51 5.51 -10.54
N ALA A 77 6.78 5.85 -10.63
CA ALA A 77 7.86 4.88 -10.72
C ALA A 77 7.97 4.00 -9.45
N ILE A 78 8.53 2.80 -9.61
CA ILE A 78 8.88 1.89 -8.50
C ILE A 78 10.28 2.26 -8.03
N ASP A 79 10.36 3.20 -7.10
CA ASP A 79 11.62 3.63 -6.49
C ASP A 79 11.38 4.19 -5.09
N LEU A 80 12.49 4.42 -4.38
CA LEU A 80 12.49 4.92 -3.00
C LEU A 80 11.73 6.24 -2.86
N SER A 81 11.77 7.09 -3.89
CA SER A 81 11.16 8.42 -3.86
C SER A 81 9.64 8.40 -3.88
N ASN A 82 9.02 7.24 -4.17
CA ASN A 82 7.58 7.03 -4.08
C ASN A 82 7.16 6.14 -2.90
N CYS A 83 8.07 5.86 -1.97
CA CYS A 83 7.73 5.15 -0.74
C CYS A 83 7.06 6.11 0.25
N HIS A 84 5.90 5.71 0.79
CA HIS A 84 5.23 6.43 1.86
C HIS A 84 5.95 6.16 3.20
N PRO A 85 5.82 7.06 4.20
CA PRO A 85 5.03 8.30 4.18
C PRO A 85 5.75 9.49 3.49
N PHE A 86 4.97 10.49 3.09
CA PHE A 86 5.46 11.75 2.52
C PHE A 86 5.31 12.89 3.53
N ARG A 87 6.24 13.84 3.53
CA ARG A 87 6.11 15.10 4.29
C ARG A 87 5.07 15.99 3.64
N LEU A 88 4.22 16.64 4.43
CA LEU A 88 3.28 17.63 3.94
C LEU A 88 4.01 18.93 3.63
N GLY A 89 4.12 19.31 2.35
CA GLY A 89 4.79 20.55 1.93
C GLY A 89 6.27 20.60 2.31
N GLY A 90 6.91 19.43 2.48
CA GLY A 90 8.28 19.32 2.95
C GLY A 90 8.48 19.50 4.46
N ASP A 91 7.45 19.85 5.23
CA ASP A 91 7.54 20.02 6.68
C ASP A 91 7.77 18.67 7.38
N ALA A 92 8.85 18.57 8.16
CA ALA A 92 9.20 17.37 8.90
C ALA A 92 8.24 17.07 10.07
N ARG A 93 7.43 18.06 10.50
CA ARG A 93 6.48 17.93 11.60
C ARG A 93 5.20 17.21 11.20
N THR A 94 4.91 17.07 9.91
CA THR A 94 3.67 16.43 9.43
C THR A 94 3.97 15.48 8.28
N VAL A 95 3.55 14.23 8.42
CA VAL A 95 3.68 13.21 7.37
C VAL A 95 2.35 12.54 7.09
N LEU A 96 2.17 12.06 5.86
CA LEU A 96 0.96 11.36 5.44
C LEU A 96 1.28 10.09 4.65
N ALA A 97 0.44 9.07 4.83
CA ALA A 97 0.42 7.87 4.02
C ALA A 97 -1.01 7.57 3.58
N HIS A 98 -1.16 7.00 2.38
CA HIS A 98 -2.45 6.86 1.72
C HIS A 98 -2.59 5.45 1.15
N ASN A 99 -3.81 4.95 1.12
CA ASN A 99 -4.17 3.74 0.41
C ASN A 99 -5.42 3.97 -0.44
N GLY A 100 -5.27 3.81 -1.75
CA GLY A 100 -6.36 3.94 -2.71
C GLY A 100 -5.88 4.58 -4.00
N THR A 101 -6.71 5.42 -4.59
CA THR A 101 -6.34 6.26 -5.74
C THR A 101 -6.94 7.62 -5.50
N LEU A 102 -6.11 8.65 -5.54
CA LEU A 102 -6.56 10.02 -5.33
C LEU A 102 -7.26 10.57 -6.58
N PRO A 103 -8.03 11.68 -6.47
CA PRO A 103 -8.67 12.30 -7.62
C PRO A 103 -7.70 12.71 -8.73
N LYS A 104 -8.20 12.76 -9.97
CA LYS A 104 -7.41 13.05 -11.19
C LYS A 104 -6.53 14.30 -11.11
N ARG A 105 -6.93 15.30 -10.32
CA ARG A 105 -6.19 16.56 -10.13
C ARG A 105 -4.75 16.36 -9.66
N VAL A 106 -4.47 15.31 -8.90
CA VAL A 106 -3.13 14.99 -8.38
C VAL A 106 -2.52 13.78 -9.09
N HIS A 107 -3.07 13.35 -10.23
CA HIS A 107 -2.42 12.28 -11.00
C HIS A 107 -1.16 12.80 -11.69
N PRO A 108 -0.11 11.97 -11.78
CA PRO A 108 1.08 12.33 -12.54
C PRO A 108 0.72 12.60 -14.00
N ARG A 109 1.30 13.68 -14.54
CA ARG A 109 1.23 14.01 -15.97
C ARG A 109 2.23 13.16 -16.75
N ALA A 110 2.24 13.31 -18.08
CA ALA A 110 3.23 12.66 -18.92
C ALA A 110 4.65 12.93 -18.40
N TYR A 111 5.45 11.87 -18.27
CA TYR A 111 6.84 11.89 -17.77
C TYR A 111 7.02 12.26 -16.29
N ASP A 112 5.97 12.61 -15.54
CA ASP A 112 6.07 12.77 -14.09
C ASP A 112 6.20 11.38 -13.44
N ARG A 113 7.32 11.15 -12.76
CA ARG A 113 7.64 9.87 -12.12
C ARG A 113 7.02 9.74 -10.73
N ARG A 114 6.42 10.79 -10.18
CA ARG A 114 5.83 10.80 -8.84
C ARG A 114 4.52 10.00 -8.79
N SER A 115 4.21 9.44 -7.62
CA SER A 115 2.89 8.90 -7.32
C SER A 115 1.86 10.01 -7.13
N ASP A 116 0.58 9.69 -7.26
CA ASP A 116 -0.50 10.64 -6.98
C ASP A 116 -0.49 11.13 -5.53
N THR A 117 -0.14 10.27 -4.57
CA THR A 117 0.05 10.69 -3.18
C THR A 117 1.21 11.65 -3.01
N ARG A 118 2.34 11.42 -3.69
CA ARG A 118 3.50 12.31 -3.60
C ARG A 118 3.15 13.70 -4.14
N ILE A 119 2.49 13.77 -5.29
CA ILE A 119 1.99 15.04 -5.85
C ILE A 119 1.01 15.69 -4.88
N ALA A 120 0.11 14.93 -4.26
CA ALA A 120 -0.81 15.48 -3.28
C ALA A 120 -0.10 16.08 -2.06
N ALA A 121 0.92 15.39 -1.53
CA ALA A 121 1.67 15.82 -0.36
C ALA A 121 2.59 17.02 -0.62
N GLU A 122 3.21 17.08 -1.81
CA GLU A 122 4.14 18.13 -2.21
C GLU A 122 3.43 19.38 -2.75
N ASP A 123 2.40 19.20 -3.59
CA ASP A 123 1.91 20.28 -4.45
C ASP A 123 0.47 20.72 -4.13
N TYR A 124 -0.37 19.84 -3.57
CA TYR A 124 -1.81 20.11 -3.44
C TYR A 124 -2.27 20.41 -2.01
N LEU A 125 -2.07 19.46 -1.09
CA LEU A 125 -2.50 19.58 0.30
C LEU A 125 -1.79 20.72 1.07
N PRO A 126 -0.54 21.10 0.76
CA PRO A 126 0.10 22.26 1.40
C PRO A 126 -0.64 23.58 1.17
N GLY A 127 -1.37 23.70 0.06
CA GLY A 127 -2.24 24.85 -0.21
C GLY A 127 -3.52 24.89 0.62
N GLN A 128 -3.71 23.95 1.57
CA GLN A 128 -4.87 23.83 2.45
C GLN A 128 -6.22 23.95 1.71
N PRO A 129 -6.48 23.17 0.65
CA PRO A 129 -7.65 23.33 -0.21
C PRO A 129 -9.00 23.09 0.50
N PHE A 130 -8.96 22.55 1.73
CA PHE A 130 -10.13 22.27 2.56
C PHE A 130 -10.15 23.12 3.84
N GLY A 131 -9.16 23.99 4.07
CA GLY A 131 -8.93 24.64 5.36
C GLY A 131 -8.40 23.66 6.42
N PRO A 132 -8.43 24.05 7.71
CA PRO A 132 -7.91 23.22 8.81
C PRO A 132 -8.71 21.93 8.96
N ILE A 133 -8.03 20.78 8.94
CA ILE A 133 -8.65 19.45 9.00
C ILE A 133 -9.31 19.14 10.36
N ASP A 134 -9.00 19.93 11.40
CA ASP A 134 -9.64 19.87 12.71
C ASP A 134 -11.05 20.47 12.74
N THR A 135 -11.42 21.22 11.72
CA THR A 135 -12.78 21.74 11.59
C THR A 135 -13.68 20.72 10.92
N VAL A 136 -14.97 20.74 11.24
CA VAL A 136 -15.99 19.90 10.57
C VAL A 136 -15.96 20.10 9.05
N ALA A 137 -15.79 21.36 8.61
CA ALA A 137 -15.73 21.70 7.19
C ALA A 137 -14.48 21.10 6.52
N GLY A 138 -13.30 21.28 7.11
CA GLY A 138 -12.04 20.75 6.55
C GLY A 138 -11.97 19.23 6.58
N ALA A 139 -12.38 18.60 7.68
CA ALA A 139 -12.48 17.15 7.78
C ALA A 139 -13.43 16.58 6.70
N ARG A 140 -14.60 17.19 6.52
CA ARG A 140 -15.59 16.75 5.52
C ARG A 140 -15.09 16.99 4.09
N GLY A 141 -14.42 18.12 3.83
CA GLY A 141 -13.82 18.43 2.53
C GLY A 141 -12.75 17.42 2.14
N LEU A 142 -11.81 17.14 3.04
CA LEU A 142 -10.76 16.14 2.82
C LEU A 142 -11.33 14.73 2.66
N ALA A 143 -12.28 14.34 3.51
CA ALA A 143 -12.95 13.04 3.40
C ALA A 143 -13.71 12.89 2.06
N GLY A 144 -14.42 13.94 1.63
CA GLY A 144 -15.11 13.96 0.35
C GLY A 144 -14.16 13.85 -0.83
N TRP A 145 -13.01 14.54 -0.78
CA TRP A 145 -11.96 14.44 -1.80
C TRP A 145 -11.30 13.06 -1.85
N LEU A 146 -11.09 12.41 -0.70
CA LEU A 146 -10.54 11.05 -0.63
C LEU A 146 -11.52 9.99 -1.17
N GLY A 147 -12.83 10.21 -1.01
CA GLY A 147 -13.85 9.23 -1.39
C GLY A 147 -13.68 7.92 -0.61
N THR A 148 -13.40 6.82 -1.31
CA THR A 148 -13.16 5.50 -0.70
C THR A 148 -11.71 5.24 -0.32
N SER A 149 -10.80 6.17 -0.65
CA SER A 149 -9.40 6.09 -0.23
C SER A 149 -9.24 6.29 1.27
N LYS A 150 -8.15 5.77 1.82
CA LYS A 150 -7.75 5.98 3.21
C LYS A 150 -6.50 6.84 3.29
N LEU A 151 -6.43 7.64 4.33
CA LEU A 151 -5.29 8.52 4.61
C LEU A 151 -5.01 8.51 6.11
N VAL A 152 -3.76 8.31 6.49
CA VAL A 152 -3.27 8.52 7.84
C VAL A 152 -2.32 9.71 7.80
N ILE A 153 -2.59 10.70 8.64
CA ILE A 153 -1.70 11.84 8.88
C ILE A 153 -1.15 11.70 10.29
N LEU A 154 0.17 11.80 10.45
CA LEU A 154 0.83 11.94 11.74
C LEU A 154 1.46 13.32 11.80
N THR A 155 1.29 14.00 12.94
CA THR A 155 1.82 15.34 13.12
C THR A 155 2.28 15.59 14.55
N VAL A 156 3.26 16.47 14.68
CA VAL A 156 3.71 17.09 15.93
C VAL A 156 3.59 18.63 15.86
N ASP A 157 2.97 19.15 14.80
CA ASP A 157 2.73 20.58 14.65
C ASP A 157 1.63 21.02 15.63
N PRO A 158 1.90 21.96 16.55
CA PRO A 158 0.92 22.43 17.53
C PRO A 158 -0.30 23.12 16.92
N ALA A 159 -0.29 23.44 15.62
CA ALA A 159 -1.48 23.92 14.91
C ALA A 159 -2.59 22.87 14.80
N TYR A 160 -2.28 21.58 15.01
CA TYR A 160 -3.23 20.48 14.92
C TYR A 160 -3.68 20.04 16.32
N ALA A 161 -4.97 19.72 16.47
CA ALA A 161 -5.54 19.28 17.75
C ALA A 161 -5.09 17.87 18.18
N HIS A 162 -4.65 17.04 17.24
CA HIS A 162 -4.27 15.64 17.47
C HIS A 162 -2.96 15.31 16.78
N THR A 163 -2.24 14.31 17.30
CA THR A 163 -0.99 13.82 16.69
C THR A 163 -1.22 12.80 15.58
N ALA A 164 -2.46 12.31 15.43
CA ALA A 164 -2.84 11.35 14.41
C ALA A 164 -4.27 11.58 13.91
N TYR A 165 -4.45 11.51 12.58
CA TYR A 165 -5.76 11.60 11.92
C TYR A 165 -5.94 10.43 10.97
N LEU A 166 -7.08 9.75 11.06
CA LEU A 166 -7.46 8.63 10.21
C LEU A 166 -8.68 9.00 9.36
N PHE A 167 -8.47 9.18 8.06
CA PHE A 167 -9.55 9.38 7.10
C PHE A 167 -9.83 8.07 6.35
N GLY A 168 -11.12 7.79 6.10
CA GLY A 168 -11.54 6.52 5.49
C GLY A 168 -11.47 5.32 6.44
N GLU A 169 -11.41 5.57 7.76
CA GLU A 169 -11.25 4.55 8.81
C GLU A 169 -12.27 3.41 8.70
N ARG A 170 -13.54 3.75 8.44
CA ARG A 170 -14.65 2.78 8.27
C ARG A 170 -14.47 1.79 7.12
N ALA A 171 -13.61 2.11 6.16
CA ALA A 171 -13.27 1.23 5.04
C ALA A 171 -12.02 0.37 5.30
N GLY A 172 -11.41 0.51 6.49
CA GLY A 172 -10.40 -0.40 7.04
C GLY A 172 -11.00 -1.26 8.16
N GLN A 173 -10.13 -1.84 8.99
CA GLN A 173 -10.53 -2.75 10.05
C GLN A 173 -9.59 -2.69 11.25
N TRP A 174 -10.17 -2.66 12.45
CA TRP A 174 -9.43 -2.78 13.70
C TRP A 174 -9.31 -4.25 14.12
N VAL A 175 -8.10 -4.71 14.39
CA VAL A 175 -7.81 -6.06 14.90
C VAL A 175 -6.72 -5.94 15.96
N GLY A 176 -7.00 -6.39 17.19
CA GLY A 176 -6.02 -6.36 18.29
C GLY A 176 -5.47 -4.96 18.60
N GLY A 177 -6.28 -3.90 18.43
CA GLY A 177 -5.86 -2.52 18.65
C GLY A 177 -5.02 -1.91 17.51
N ILE A 178 -4.85 -2.61 16.39
CA ILE A 178 -4.17 -2.13 15.19
C ILE A 178 -5.19 -1.90 14.09
N TRP A 179 -5.08 -0.79 13.36
CA TRP A 179 -5.94 -0.52 12.22
C TRP A 179 -5.25 -0.89 10.90
N TYR A 180 -5.91 -1.68 10.08
CA TYR A 180 -5.45 -2.10 8.76
C TYR A 180 -6.37 -1.54 7.68
N SER A 181 -5.81 -0.87 6.67
CA SER A 181 -6.58 -0.26 5.58
C SER A 181 -7.23 -1.26 4.60
N ASN A 182 -6.81 -2.53 4.60
CA ASN A 182 -7.44 -3.65 3.88
C ASN A 182 -6.95 -4.99 4.45
N ARG A 183 -7.35 -6.11 3.85
CA ARG A 183 -7.07 -7.47 4.31
C ARG A 183 -5.69 -8.03 3.94
N SER A 184 -4.82 -7.26 3.29
CA SER A 184 -3.52 -7.76 2.83
C SER A 184 -2.56 -8.17 3.97
N TYR A 185 -2.87 -7.78 5.21
CA TYR A 185 -2.14 -8.21 6.41
C TYR A 185 -2.43 -9.67 6.83
N LEU A 186 -3.51 -10.27 6.34
CA LEU A 186 -3.84 -11.68 6.61
C LEU A 186 -2.90 -12.62 5.84
N PRO A 187 -2.73 -13.88 6.26
CA PRO A 187 -2.06 -14.88 5.44
C PRO A 187 -2.85 -15.16 4.14
N PRO A 188 -2.19 -15.59 3.05
CA PRO A 188 -2.82 -15.73 1.72
C PRO A 188 -4.10 -16.57 1.68
N ASP A 189 -4.17 -17.64 2.46
CA ASP A 189 -5.33 -18.55 2.60
C ASP A 189 -6.56 -17.86 3.22
N GLN A 190 -6.34 -16.83 4.06
CA GLN A 190 -7.41 -16.07 4.70
C GLN A 190 -7.75 -14.77 3.98
N ARG A 191 -6.88 -14.27 3.09
CA ARG A 191 -7.18 -13.11 2.23
C ARG A 191 -8.30 -13.43 1.24
N TRP A 192 -8.19 -14.60 0.62
CA TRP A 192 -9.06 -15.05 -0.44
C TRP A 192 -9.91 -16.19 0.08
N LEU A 193 -11.09 -15.88 0.62
CA LEU A 193 -12.06 -16.91 0.97
C LEU A 193 -12.23 -17.83 -0.24
N VAL A 194 -11.83 -19.10 -0.09
CA VAL A 194 -11.85 -20.18 -1.11
C VAL A 194 -13.20 -20.28 -1.85
N ARG A 195 -14.26 -19.71 -1.28
CA ARG A 195 -15.65 -19.77 -1.73
C ARG A 195 -16.08 -18.76 -2.81
N ARG A 196 -15.20 -17.90 -3.34
CA ARG A 196 -15.55 -17.02 -4.48
C ARG A 196 -14.54 -17.14 -5.61
N ARG A 197 -14.45 -18.33 -6.22
CA ARG A 197 -13.61 -18.58 -7.42
C ARG A 197 -13.89 -17.56 -8.54
N THR A 198 -15.08 -16.99 -8.58
CA THR A 198 -15.53 -16.03 -9.59
C THR A 198 -15.26 -14.57 -9.23
N VAL A 199 -14.60 -14.26 -8.12
CA VAL A 199 -14.27 -12.87 -7.73
C VAL A 199 -12.77 -12.70 -7.66
N CYS A 200 -12.24 -11.76 -8.42
CA CYS A 200 -10.84 -11.36 -8.34
C CYS A 200 -10.53 -10.87 -6.93
N GLY A 201 -9.63 -11.54 -6.23
CA GLY A 201 -9.21 -11.08 -4.92
C GLY A 201 -8.70 -9.64 -4.93
N TYR A 202 -7.95 -9.28 -5.97
CA TYR A 202 -7.26 -7.99 -6.03
C TYR A 202 -8.18 -6.81 -6.38
N CYS A 203 -8.91 -6.88 -7.50
CA CYS A 203 -9.77 -5.79 -7.97
C CYS A 203 -11.26 -6.01 -7.70
N LEU A 204 -11.64 -7.15 -7.10
CA LEU A 204 -13.03 -7.55 -6.82
C LEU A 204 -13.91 -7.72 -8.06
N ASP A 205 -13.33 -7.68 -9.26
CA ASP A 205 -14.02 -7.97 -10.52
C ASP A 205 -14.61 -9.38 -10.49
N ARG A 206 -15.85 -9.51 -10.99
CA ARG A 206 -16.57 -10.79 -10.98
C ARG A 206 -16.40 -11.48 -12.33
N ASP A 207 -15.42 -12.37 -12.42
CA ASP A 207 -15.26 -13.27 -13.57
C ASP A 207 -16.07 -14.56 -13.33
N LEU A 208 -17.32 -14.56 -13.80
CA LEU A 208 -18.23 -15.70 -13.64
C LEU A 208 -17.79 -16.93 -14.45
N GLU A 209 -17.00 -16.75 -15.50
CA GLU A 209 -16.58 -17.82 -16.41
C GLU A 209 -15.22 -18.42 -16.01
N ARG A 210 -14.37 -17.65 -15.32
CA ARG A 210 -13.01 -17.98 -14.85
C ARG A 210 -12.25 -18.94 -15.77
N THR A 211 -12.11 -18.53 -17.01
CA THR A 211 -11.45 -19.30 -18.09
C THR A 211 -9.93 -19.13 -18.11
N SER A 212 -9.40 -18.14 -17.39
CA SER A 212 -7.97 -17.80 -17.37
C SER A 212 -7.34 -17.97 -15.98
N ARG A 213 -6.04 -18.27 -15.96
CA ARG A 213 -5.20 -18.17 -14.75
C ARG A 213 -5.10 -16.73 -14.23
N TYR A 214 -5.37 -15.74 -15.09
CA TYR A 214 -5.26 -14.32 -14.79
C TYR A 214 -6.64 -13.64 -14.79
N CYS A 215 -6.86 -12.70 -13.87
CA CYS A 215 -8.02 -11.82 -13.91
C CYS A 215 -7.95 -10.96 -15.17
N ARG A 216 -9.00 -11.02 -15.99
CA ARG A 216 -9.07 -10.27 -17.26
C ARG A 216 -9.07 -8.75 -17.07
N ALA A 217 -9.61 -8.27 -15.94
CA ALA A 217 -9.69 -6.83 -15.66
C ALA A 217 -8.35 -6.22 -15.18
N CYS A 218 -7.55 -6.96 -14.40
CA CYS A 218 -6.36 -6.38 -13.75
C CYS A 218 -5.07 -7.20 -13.89
N GLY A 219 -5.09 -8.33 -14.59
CA GLY A 219 -3.92 -9.20 -14.78
C GLY A 219 -3.49 -9.97 -13.52
N TRP A 220 -4.31 -10.00 -12.47
CA TRP A 220 -4.02 -10.73 -11.24
C TRP A 220 -3.95 -12.24 -11.46
N CYS A 221 -2.83 -12.87 -11.12
CA CYS A 221 -2.67 -14.32 -11.19
C CYS A 221 -3.39 -15.01 -10.02
N PHE A 222 -4.39 -15.81 -10.34
CA PHE A 222 -5.13 -16.61 -9.36
C PHE A 222 -4.34 -17.79 -8.79
N HIS A 223 -3.15 -18.08 -9.31
CA HIS A 223 -2.29 -19.17 -8.81
C HIS A 223 -1.28 -18.70 -7.75
N CYS A 224 -0.40 -17.75 -8.09
CA CYS A 224 0.56 -17.19 -7.13
C CYS A 224 0.00 -16.04 -6.31
N HIS A 225 -1.22 -15.56 -6.59
CA HIS A 225 -1.82 -14.42 -5.92
C HIS A 225 -0.92 -13.17 -6.01
N SER A 226 -0.46 -12.87 -7.23
CA SER A 226 0.33 -11.68 -7.55
C SER A 226 -0.15 -11.09 -8.87
N ALA A 227 0.05 -9.80 -9.07
CA ALA A 227 -0.22 -9.20 -10.37
C ALA A 227 0.74 -9.70 -11.44
N LEU A 228 0.39 -9.53 -12.71
CA LEU A 228 1.16 -10.03 -13.86
C LEU A 228 2.64 -9.63 -13.80
N SER A 229 2.96 -8.40 -13.39
CA SER A 229 4.32 -7.89 -13.24
C SER A 229 5.17 -8.61 -12.17
N HIS A 230 4.52 -9.27 -11.21
CA HIS A 230 5.17 -10.02 -10.12
C HIS A 230 4.79 -11.51 -10.15
N CYS A 231 4.22 -11.98 -11.25
CA CYS A 231 3.74 -13.34 -11.36
C CYS A 231 4.92 -14.31 -11.45
N THR A 232 5.08 -15.17 -10.44
CA THR A 232 6.10 -16.23 -10.43
C THR A 232 5.64 -17.52 -11.09
N CYS A 233 4.45 -17.52 -11.72
CA CYS A 233 3.87 -18.71 -12.34
C CYS A 233 4.33 -18.96 -13.79
N LEU A 234 5.27 -18.16 -14.29
CA LEU A 234 6.04 -18.42 -15.50
C LEU A 234 7.25 -19.27 -15.05
N SER A 235 7.62 -20.42 -15.63
CA SER A 235 7.58 -20.86 -17.03
C SER A 235 7.62 -22.40 -17.13
N THR A 236 7.28 -22.94 -18.30
CA THR A 236 8.07 -24.05 -18.88
C THR A 236 8.67 -23.50 -20.16
N PRO A 237 10.00 -23.65 -20.43
CA PRO A 237 10.52 -23.35 -21.76
C PRO A 237 9.74 -24.16 -22.81
N PRO A 238 9.65 -23.68 -24.06
CA PRO A 238 9.03 -24.45 -25.12
C PRO A 238 9.69 -25.83 -25.16
N ARG A 239 8.86 -26.88 -25.13
CA ARG A 239 9.33 -28.26 -25.26
C ARG A 239 10.15 -28.32 -26.56
N PRO A 240 11.39 -28.83 -26.55
CA PRO A 240 12.14 -28.98 -27.79
C PRO A 240 11.29 -29.75 -28.79
N ALA A 241 11.28 -29.29 -30.04
CA ALA A 241 10.54 -29.95 -31.11
C ALA A 241 10.96 -31.42 -31.17
N PRO A 242 10.03 -32.37 -31.39
CA PRO A 242 10.40 -33.77 -31.54
C PRO A 242 11.43 -33.86 -32.66
N THR A 243 12.61 -34.41 -32.35
CA THR A 243 13.62 -34.75 -33.34
C THR A 243 12.96 -35.63 -34.40
N ALA A 244 12.99 -35.17 -35.65
CA ALA A 244 12.48 -35.95 -36.77
C ALA A 244 13.18 -37.32 -36.76
N ALA A 245 12.38 -38.39 -36.74
CA ALA A 245 12.90 -39.74 -36.89
C ALA A 245 13.68 -39.84 -38.21
N PRO A 246 14.83 -40.52 -38.25
CA PRO A 246 15.56 -40.71 -39.50
C PRO A 246 14.67 -41.44 -40.49
N ALA A 247 14.61 -40.92 -41.72
CA ALA A 247 13.84 -41.51 -42.81
C ALA A 247 14.32 -42.96 -43.07
N PRO A 248 13.41 -43.90 -43.35
CA PRO A 248 13.81 -45.26 -43.68
C PRO A 248 14.58 -45.23 -45.01
N GLY A 249 15.81 -45.75 -44.98
CA GLY A 249 16.64 -45.87 -46.17
C GLY A 249 15.93 -46.73 -47.23
N LEU A 250 15.81 -46.20 -48.44
CA LEU A 250 15.40 -46.96 -49.61
C LEU A 250 16.58 -47.84 -50.05
N THR A 251 16.40 -49.16 -49.94
CA THR A 251 17.18 -50.19 -50.64
C THR A 251 16.78 -50.26 -52.09
#